data_AF-T1FLR0-F1
#
_entry.id   AF-T1FLR0-F1
#
_cell.length_a   1.000
_cell.length_b   1.000
_cell.length_c   1.000
_cell.angle_alpha   90.00
_cell.angle_beta   90.00
_cell.angle_gamma   90.00
#
_symmetry.space_group_name_H-M   'P 1'
#
loop_
_entity.id
_entity.type
_entity.pdbx_description
1 polymer ?
#
loop_
_entity_poly.entity_id
_entity_poly.type
_entity_poly.pdbx_seq_one_letter_code
_entity_poly.pdbx_strand_id
1 'polypeptide(L)'
;MASITSKLYFHIIKRNNDEFELAGISENKETWYVLPEEMKDLSLHETLSTKRAIINTINSIKRINGYRKICIKLDDELRKEYYDEDENLCFLDNMLEEKIIDNKHRDEPDDNFLNERIKELEAKLSLIDNFKLQDVEKKFILEKFNKKQNPTEWIEKFENECRRHKILNPTNFIEALRFFLSGSPEDWYESNLKKIGLTNWSEWRKSFLTIFADRG
;
A
#
# COMPACT_ATOMS: atom_id res chain seq x y z
N MET A 1 25.46 23.81 36.23
CA MET A 1 24.01 24.07 36.35
C MET A 1 23.41 23.83 34.99
N ALA A 2 22.80 22.66 34.78
CA ALA A 2 22.06 22.38 33.55
C ALA A 2 20.86 23.33 33.49
N SER A 3 20.70 24.01 32.36
CA SER A 3 19.55 24.89 32.13
C SER A 3 18.30 24.02 32.14
N ILE A 4 17.38 24.24 33.09
CA ILE A 4 16.08 23.56 33.11
C ILE A 4 15.42 23.78 31.74
N THR A 5 15.26 22.71 30.97
CA THR A 5 14.69 22.75 29.63
C THR A 5 13.24 23.23 29.74
N SER A 6 12.96 24.47 29.31
CA SER A 6 11.60 25.05 29.43
C SER A 6 10.63 24.59 28.33
N LYS A 7 11.11 23.79 27.37
CA LYS A 7 10.38 23.40 26.15
C LYS A 7 10.83 22.01 25.69
N LEU A 8 9.87 21.19 25.28
CA LEU A 8 10.13 19.95 24.56
C LEU A 8 9.69 20.06 23.10
N TYR A 9 10.34 19.30 22.25
CA TYR A 9 10.01 19.16 20.84
C TYR A 9 9.54 17.74 20.55
N PHE A 10 8.47 17.63 19.77
CA PHE A 10 7.81 16.37 19.46
C PHE A 10 7.74 16.19 17.95
N HIS A 11 8.07 14.99 17.47
CA HIS A 11 8.01 14.61 16.05
C HIS A 11 6.77 13.76 15.82
N ILE A 12 5.74 14.37 15.24
CA ILE A 12 4.45 13.71 14.98
C ILE A 12 4.38 13.28 13.52
N ILE A 13 4.01 12.02 13.28
CA ILE A 13 3.86 11.43 11.95
C ILE A 13 2.42 10.93 11.78
N LYS A 14 1.80 11.19 10.61
CA LYS A 14 0.51 10.62 10.25
C LYS A 14 0.72 9.27 9.54
N ARG A 15 0.15 8.19 10.06
CA ARG A 15 0.24 6.86 9.44
C ARG A 15 -0.96 6.52 8.59
N ASN A 16 -2.15 6.72 9.12
CA ASN A 16 -3.41 6.51 8.42
C ASN A 16 -4.31 7.73 8.61
N ASN A 17 -5.57 7.65 8.16
CA ASN A 17 -6.49 8.81 8.18
C ASN A 17 -6.63 9.42 9.58
N ASP A 18 -6.69 8.57 10.61
CA ASP A 18 -6.93 8.96 12.01
C ASP A 18 -5.85 8.43 12.97
N GLU A 19 -4.78 7.80 12.46
CA GLU A 19 -3.69 7.25 13.27
C GLU A 19 -2.44 8.11 13.18
N PHE A 20 -1.92 8.51 14.34
CA PHE A 20 -0.76 9.36 14.50
C PHE A 20 0.23 8.74 15.45
N GLU A 21 1.51 8.93 15.15
CA GLU A 21 2.62 8.45 15.97
C GLU A 21 3.44 9.61 16.52
N LEU A 22 3.88 9.48 17.77
CA LEU A 22 5.00 10.21 18.33
C LEU A 22 6.29 9.44 18.00
N ALA A 23 6.98 9.86 16.95
CA ALA A 23 8.19 9.20 16.45
C ALA A 23 9.46 9.58 17.22
N GLY A 24 9.42 10.66 17.99
CA GLY A 24 10.55 11.05 18.82
C GLY A 24 10.34 12.35 19.57
N ILE A 25 11.17 12.54 20.59
CA ILE A 25 11.19 13.67 21.52
C ILE A 25 12.57 14.33 21.46
N SER A 26 12.66 15.63 21.67
CA SER A 26 13.94 16.34 21.68
C SER A 26 13.89 17.56 22.58
N GLU A 27 15.00 17.87 23.24
CA GLU A 27 15.16 19.08 24.05
C GLU A 27 15.70 20.27 23.24
N ASN A 28 16.39 20.02 22.14
CA ASN A 28 17.15 21.02 21.39
C ASN A 28 16.90 21.02 19.86
N LYS A 29 16.07 20.09 19.36
CA LYS A 29 15.83 19.74 17.94
C LYS A 29 17.00 19.12 17.18
N GLU A 30 18.16 18.94 17.81
CA GLU A 30 19.36 18.36 17.23
C GLU A 30 19.45 16.86 17.57
N THR A 31 19.39 16.54 18.86
CA THR A 31 19.35 15.17 19.37
C THR A 31 17.91 14.74 19.56
N TRP A 32 17.55 13.57 19.05
CA TRP A 32 16.19 13.04 19.17
C TRP A 32 16.20 11.70 19.88
N TYR A 33 15.25 11.52 20.77
CA TYR A 33 15.05 10.32 21.56
C TYR A 33 13.86 9.57 20.96
N VAL A 34 14.08 8.32 20.55
CA VAL A 34 13.08 7.54 19.80
C VAL A 34 12.30 6.66 20.75
N LEU A 35 10.97 6.62 20.56
CA LEU A 35 10.12 5.73 21.32
C LEU A 35 10.15 4.31 20.74
N PRO A 36 10.07 3.26 21.59
CA PRO A 36 9.81 1.89 21.16
C PRO A 36 8.54 1.80 20.29
N GLU A 37 8.47 0.82 19.39
CA GLU A 37 7.38 0.72 18.40
C GLU A 37 6.01 0.63 19.07
N GLU A 38 5.93 -0.14 20.15
CA GLU A 38 4.78 -0.32 21.03
C GLU A 38 4.32 0.94 21.76
N MET A 39 5.15 1.98 21.83
CA MET A 39 4.89 3.24 22.54
C MET A 39 4.71 4.42 21.59
N LYS A 40 4.75 4.22 20.27
CA LYS A 40 4.65 5.32 19.30
C LYS A 40 3.24 5.84 19.12
N ASP A 41 2.20 5.03 19.36
CA ASP A 41 0.82 5.48 19.17
C ASP A 41 0.54 6.72 20.01
N LEU A 42 0.20 7.83 19.35
CA LEU A 42 -0.02 9.12 19.99
C LEU A 42 -1.16 9.08 21.01
N SER A 43 -2.09 8.13 20.88
CA SER A 43 -3.18 7.94 21.85
C SER A 43 -2.69 7.43 23.21
N LEU A 44 -1.50 6.82 23.29
CA LEU A 44 -0.87 6.39 24.55
C LEU A 44 -0.29 7.56 25.35
N HIS A 45 -0.13 8.73 24.71
CA HIS A 45 0.44 9.94 25.31
C HIS A 45 -0.70 10.88 25.72
N GLU A 46 -1.46 10.50 26.74
CA GLU A 46 -2.71 11.17 27.11
C GLU A 46 -2.51 12.66 27.41
N THR A 47 -1.50 13.00 28.22
CA THR A 47 -1.23 14.40 28.57
C THR A 47 -0.78 15.19 27.35
N LEU A 48 0.04 14.61 26.47
CA LEU A 48 0.48 15.26 25.23
C LEU A 48 -0.68 15.47 24.24
N SER A 49 -1.50 14.44 24.01
CA SER A 49 -2.55 14.41 22.98
C SER A 49 -3.61 15.50 23.18
N THR A 50 -3.86 15.90 24.43
CA THR A 50 -4.80 16.97 24.78
C THR A 50 -4.25 18.37 24.54
N LYS A 51 -2.94 18.55 24.34
CA LYS A 51 -2.35 19.88 24.15
C LYS A 51 -2.82 20.48 22.82
N ARG A 52 -3.25 21.74 22.85
CA ARG A 52 -3.75 22.46 21.65
C ARG A 52 -2.79 22.44 20.46
N ALA A 53 -1.48 22.46 20.73
CA ALA A 53 -0.45 22.37 19.70
C ALA A 53 -0.51 21.02 18.94
N ILE A 54 -0.80 19.93 19.64
CA ILE A 54 -0.95 18.58 19.06
C ILE A 54 -2.23 18.50 18.24
N ILE A 55 -3.36 18.93 18.80
CA ILE A 55 -4.67 18.96 18.09
C ILE A 55 -4.56 19.74 16.77
N ASN A 56 -3.94 20.93 16.81
CA ASN A 56 -3.71 21.72 15.59
C ASN A 56 -2.78 21.02 14.60
N THR A 57 -1.80 20.26 15.09
CA THR A 57 -0.84 19.52 14.27
C THR A 57 -1.51 18.36 13.54
N ILE A 58 -2.25 17.52 14.27
CA ILE A 58 -3.07 16.42 13.77
C ILE A 58 -3.98 16.92 12.63
N ASN A 59 -4.70 18.02 12.87
CA ASN A 59 -5.60 18.63 11.87
C ASN A 59 -4.88 19.19 10.63
N SER A 60 -3.59 19.54 10.75
CA SER A 60 -2.82 20.17 9.68
C SER A 60 -2.05 19.19 8.78
N ILE A 61 -1.74 17.99 9.27
CA ILE A 61 -1.01 16.97 8.51
C ILE A 61 -1.99 16.26 7.57
N LYS A 62 -1.96 16.64 6.29
CA LYS A 62 -2.92 16.14 5.29
C LYS A 62 -2.52 14.82 4.64
N ARG A 63 -1.22 14.62 4.39
CA ARG A 63 -0.71 13.44 3.66
C ARG A 63 -0.39 12.31 4.61
N ILE A 64 -0.69 11.08 4.20
CA ILE A 64 -0.14 9.86 4.83
C ILE A 64 1.39 9.95 4.76
N ASN A 65 2.06 9.55 5.84
CA ASN A 65 3.49 9.75 6.12
C ASN A 65 3.96 11.21 6.14
N GLY A 66 3.04 12.18 6.12
CA GLY A 66 3.35 13.56 6.45
C GLY A 66 3.72 13.68 7.93
N TYR A 67 4.62 14.62 8.24
CA TYR A 67 5.11 14.82 9.60
C TYR A 67 5.20 16.30 9.97
N ARG A 68 5.32 16.56 11.27
CA ARG A 68 5.67 17.88 11.80
C ARG A 68 6.45 17.76 13.09
N LYS A 69 7.49 18.58 13.21
CA LYS A 69 8.24 18.79 14.46
C LYS A 69 7.68 20.03 15.15
N ILE A 70 7.08 19.87 16.33
CA ILE A 70 6.45 20.97 17.06
C ILE A 70 7.14 21.22 18.38
N CYS A 71 6.96 22.43 18.92
CA CYS A 71 7.46 22.83 20.22
C CYS A 71 6.28 22.98 21.18
N ILE A 72 6.42 22.45 22.39
CA ILE A 72 5.48 22.62 23.48
C ILE A 72 6.27 23.10 24.70
N LYS A 73 5.71 24.06 25.43
CA LYS A 73 6.28 24.50 26.69
C LYS A 73 6.15 23.37 27.70
N LEU A 74 7.24 23.06 28.41
CA LEU A 74 7.22 22.02 29.42
C LEU A 74 6.42 22.50 30.64
N ASP A 75 5.38 21.77 30.99
CA ASP A 75 4.60 21.94 32.21
C ASP A 75 4.80 20.72 33.14
N ASP A 76 4.33 20.82 34.38
CA ASP A 76 4.58 19.79 35.40
C ASP A 76 3.99 18.42 35.01
N GLU A 77 2.89 18.40 34.26
CA GLU A 77 2.27 17.16 33.78
C GLU A 77 3.16 16.47 32.74
N LEU A 78 3.61 17.21 31.72
CA LEU A 78 4.52 16.69 30.70
C LEU A 78 5.89 16.32 31.31
N ARG A 79 6.34 17.05 32.32
CA ARG A 79 7.60 16.74 33.00
C ARG A 79 7.49 15.41 33.72
N LYS A 80 6.37 15.14 34.40
CA LYS A 80 6.13 13.85 35.07
C LYS A 80 5.97 12.69 34.09
N GLU A 81 5.46 12.94 32.89
CA GLU A 81 5.26 11.90 31.87
C GLU A 81 6.56 11.53 31.14
N TYR A 82 7.42 12.51 30.88
CA TYR A 82 8.60 12.35 30.01
C TYR A 82 9.96 12.45 30.70
N TYR A 83 10.00 12.72 32.00
CA TYR A 83 11.23 12.73 32.78
C TYR A 83 11.11 11.86 34.03
N ASP A 84 12.19 11.18 34.37
CA ASP A 84 12.34 10.52 35.66
C ASP A 84 12.73 11.52 36.78
N GLU A 85 12.92 11.00 37.99
CA GLU A 85 13.33 11.80 39.16
C GLU A 85 14.72 12.44 39.01
N ASP A 86 15.56 11.87 38.13
CA ASP A 86 16.94 12.30 37.86
C ASP A 86 17.06 13.19 36.62
N GLU A 87 15.92 13.63 36.05
CA GLU A 87 15.82 14.49 34.87
C GLU A 87 16.29 13.84 33.55
N ASN A 88 16.23 12.52 33.44
CA ASN A 88 16.47 11.81 32.19
C ASN A 88 15.18 11.66 31.38
N LEU A 89 15.29 11.76 30.05
CA LEU A 89 14.15 11.52 29.16
C LEU A 89 13.73 10.05 29.17
N CYS A 90 12.52 9.80 29.64
CA CYS A 90 11.91 8.49 29.72
C CYS A 90 10.45 8.54 29.25
N PHE A 91 9.83 7.38 29.08
CA PHE A 91 8.38 7.26 28.95
C PHE A 91 7.94 5.95 29.59
N LEU A 92 6.95 6.00 30.48
CA LEU A 92 6.51 4.83 31.27
C LEU A 92 7.69 4.11 31.96
N ASP A 93 8.57 4.89 32.61
CA ASP A 93 9.79 4.42 33.30
C ASP A 93 10.83 3.74 32.39
N ASN A 94 10.68 3.80 31.06
CA ASN A 94 11.67 3.31 30.10
C ASN A 94 12.50 4.47 29.57
N MET A 95 13.82 4.41 29.79
CA MET A 95 14.76 5.40 29.25
C MET A 95 14.76 5.32 27.72
N LEU A 96 14.68 6.48 27.07
CA LEU A 96 14.59 6.53 25.61
C LEU A 96 15.98 6.47 24.96
N GLU A 97 16.08 5.79 23.82
CA GLU A 97 17.34 5.69 23.08
C GLU A 97 17.60 6.96 22.27
N GLU A 98 18.82 7.51 22.41
CA GLU A 98 19.31 8.60 21.57
C GLU A 98 19.51 8.12 20.12
N LYS A 99 18.93 8.87 19.19
CA LYS A 99 19.15 8.69 17.76
C LYS A 99 19.33 10.04 17.08
N ILE A 100 20.37 10.14 16.26
CA ILE A 100 20.53 11.28 15.37
C ILE A 100 19.44 11.17 14.29
N ILE A 101 18.33 11.88 14.47
CA ILE A 101 17.35 12.09 13.38
C ILE A 101 17.93 13.17 12.48
N ASP A 102 18.86 12.77 11.61
CA ASP A 102 19.45 13.67 10.63
C ASP A 102 18.32 14.13 9.68
N ASN A 103 18.03 15.43 9.68
CA ASN A 103 17.04 16.06 8.81
C ASN A 103 17.53 16.18 7.36
N LYS A 104 18.72 15.66 7.04
CA LYS A 104 19.11 15.41 5.66
C LYS A 104 18.08 14.44 5.11
N HIS A 105 17.27 14.95 4.19
CA HIS A 105 16.42 14.20 3.30
C HIS A 105 16.84 12.72 3.20
N ARG A 106 15.99 11.81 3.72
CA ARG A 106 15.95 10.44 3.20
C ARG A 106 15.40 10.52 1.78
N ASP A 107 16.24 11.02 0.87
CA ASP A 107 16.10 10.82 -0.57
C ASP A 107 16.90 9.59 -1.01
N GLU A 108 17.50 8.84 -0.08
CA GLU A 108 17.95 7.48 -0.38
C GLU A 108 16.90 6.49 0.11
N PRO A 109 16.27 5.74 -0.82
CA PRO A 109 15.50 4.59 -0.46
C PRO A 109 16.42 3.65 0.31
N ASP A 110 16.00 3.22 1.50
CA ASP A 110 16.59 2.03 2.10
C ASP A 110 16.19 0.88 1.18
N ASP A 111 17.06 0.61 0.21
CA ASP A 111 16.83 -0.38 -0.84
C ASP A 111 16.49 -1.73 -0.22
N ASN A 112 16.98 -2.05 0.99
CA ASN A 112 16.59 -3.28 1.68
C ASN A 112 15.13 -3.25 2.14
N PHE A 113 14.68 -2.18 2.79
CA PHE A 113 13.28 -2.06 3.21
C PHE A 113 12.32 -2.05 2.02
N LEU A 114 12.67 -1.33 0.94
CA LEU A 114 11.87 -1.32 -0.29
C LEU A 114 11.90 -2.66 -1.01
N ASN A 115 13.06 -3.33 -1.09
CA ASN A 115 13.16 -4.66 -1.68
C ASN A 115 12.40 -5.72 -0.86
N GLU A 116 12.41 -5.63 0.47
CA GLU A 116 11.58 -6.49 1.32
C GLU A 116 10.09 -6.22 1.12
N ARG A 117 9.68 -4.94 1.03
CA ARG A 117 8.29 -4.58 0.77
C ARG A 117 7.83 -4.98 -0.63
N ILE A 118 8.70 -4.85 -1.63
CA ILE A 118 8.48 -5.34 -3.00
C ILE A 118 8.32 -6.86 -2.98
N LYS A 119 9.25 -7.60 -2.36
CA LYS A 119 9.13 -9.07 -2.23
C LYS A 119 7.85 -9.50 -1.51
N GLU A 120 7.45 -8.78 -0.46
CA GLU A 120 6.22 -9.08 0.28
C GLU A 120 4.97 -8.81 -0.58
N LEU A 121 4.97 -7.73 -1.36
CA LEU A 121 3.90 -7.40 -2.30
C LEU A 121 3.86 -8.37 -3.48
N GLU A 122 5.01 -8.76 -4.03
CA GLU A 122 5.16 -9.78 -5.07
C GLU A 122 4.66 -11.15 -4.57
N ALA A 123 5.00 -11.54 -3.34
CA ALA A 123 4.49 -12.76 -2.72
C ALA A 123 2.97 -12.71 -2.50
N LYS A 124 2.42 -11.56 -2.09
CA LYS A 124 0.97 -11.34 -1.98
C LYS A 124 0.28 -11.36 -3.35
N LEU A 125 0.90 -10.79 -4.38
CA LEU A 125 0.44 -10.87 -5.77
C LEU A 125 0.48 -12.30 -6.29
N SER A 126 1.55 -13.06 -6.02
CA SER A 126 1.66 -14.47 -6.43
C SER A 126 0.64 -15.36 -5.70
N LEU A 127 0.26 -15.00 -4.46
CA LEU A 127 -0.81 -15.67 -3.71
C LEU A 127 -2.21 -15.39 -4.31
N ILE A 128 -2.40 -14.21 -4.91
CA ILE A 128 -3.62 -13.88 -5.69
C ILE A 128 -3.60 -14.66 -7.02
N ASP A 129 -2.42 -14.92 -7.57
CA ASP A 129 -2.19 -15.75 -8.76
C ASP A 129 -2.17 -17.27 -8.47
N ASN A 130 -2.81 -17.72 -7.38
CA ASN A 130 -3.22 -19.13 -7.18
C ASN A 130 -4.33 -19.58 -8.18
N PHE A 131 -4.41 -18.91 -9.32
CA PHE A 131 -5.34 -19.17 -10.38
C PHE A 131 -4.78 -20.29 -11.26
N LYS A 132 -5.17 -21.53 -10.97
CA LYS A 132 -4.92 -22.63 -11.91
C LYS A 132 -5.80 -22.40 -13.13
N LEU A 133 -5.18 -22.07 -14.26
CA LEU A 133 -5.84 -21.87 -15.56
C LEU A 133 -6.75 -23.02 -16.00
N GLN A 134 -6.61 -24.22 -15.44
CA GLN A 134 -7.50 -25.35 -15.71
C GLN A 134 -8.83 -25.29 -14.94
N ASP A 135 -8.92 -24.49 -13.88
CA ASP A 135 -10.15 -24.33 -13.09
C ASP A 135 -11.15 -23.37 -13.76
N VAL A 136 -10.72 -22.61 -14.77
CA VAL A 136 -11.55 -21.59 -15.44
C VAL A 136 -12.76 -22.21 -16.11
N GLU A 137 -12.54 -23.29 -16.83
CA GLU A 137 -13.57 -24.00 -17.59
C GLU A 137 -14.66 -24.54 -16.66
N LYS A 138 -14.33 -24.80 -15.39
CA LYS A 138 -15.28 -25.28 -14.37
C LYS A 138 -15.98 -24.16 -13.60
N LYS A 139 -15.34 -22.99 -13.47
CA LYS A 139 -15.79 -21.89 -12.60
C LYS A 139 -16.50 -20.75 -13.35
N PHE A 140 -16.24 -20.61 -14.64
CA PHE A 140 -16.87 -19.60 -15.47
C PHE A 140 -18.29 -20.03 -15.82
N ILE A 141 -19.24 -19.11 -15.67
CA ILE A 141 -20.61 -19.31 -16.14
C ILE A 141 -20.68 -18.73 -17.55
N LEU A 142 -20.00 -19.39 -18.50
CA LEU A 142 -19.86 -18.94 -19.88
C LEU A 142 -19.84 -20.13 -20.85
N GLU A 143 -20.69 -20.08 -21.87
CA GLU A 143 -20.70 -21.07 -22.95
C GLU A 143 -19.55 -20.83 -23.94
N LYS A 144 -19.05 -21.90 -24.57
CA LYS A 144 -18.01 -21.78 -25.61
C LYS A 144 -18.53 -21.00 -26.81
N PHE A 145 -17.71 -20.08 -27.30
CA PHE A 145 -17.96 -19.36 -28.54
C PHE A 145 -17.80 -20.29 -29.73
N ASN A 146 -18.85 -20.36 -30.54
CA ASN A 146 -18.88 -21.16 -31.78
C ASN A 146 -19.51 -20.40 -32.95
N LYS A 147 -19.48 -19.05 -32.90
CA LYS A 147 -20.09 -18.12 -33.87
C LYS A 147 -21.61 -18.03 -33.85
N LYS A 148 -22.32 -18.77 -32.98
CA LYS A 148 -23.78 -18.63 -32.82
C LYS A 148 -24.15 -17.47 -31.89
N GLN A 149 -23.25 -17.07 -31.00
CA GLN A 149 -23.45 -15.96 -30.08
C GLN A 149 -23.06 -14.63 -30.73
N ASN A 150 -23.64 -13.52 -30.24
CA ASN A 150 -23.17 -12.18 -30.60
C ASN A 150 -21.71 -12.01 -30.13
N PRO A 151 -20.75 -11.72 -31.02
CA PRO A 151 -19.33 -11.67 -30.66
C PRO A 151 -19.00 -10.55 -29.66
N THR A 152 -19.62 -9.38 -29.80
CA THR A 152 -19.40 -8.24 -28.90
C THR A 152 -19.90 -8.53 -27.49
N GLU A 153 -21.13 -9.03 -27.37
CA GLU A 153 -21.68 -9.39 -26.06
C GLU A 153 -20.92 -10.56 -25.42
N TRP A 154 -20.50 -11.54 -26.23
CA TRP A 154 -19.81 -12.72 -25.73
C TRP A 154 -18.43 -12.37 -25.18
N ILE A 155 -17.63 -11.57 -25.90
CA ILE A 155 -16.29 -11.19 -25.43
C ILE A 155 -16.37 -10.32 -24.18
N GLU A 156 -17.39 -9.48 -24.03
CA GLU A 156 -17.64 -8.70 -22.81
C GLU A 156 -18.01 -9.59 -21.62
N LYS A 157 -18.86 -10.61 -21.83
CA LYS A 157 -19.17 -11.61 -20.79
C LYS A 157 -17.92 -12.37 -20.36
N PHE A 158 -17.07 -12.75 -21.31
CA PHE A 158 -15.78 -13.38 -21.02
C PHE A 158 -14.88 -12.48 -20.16
N GLU A 159 -14.73 -11.20 -20.53
CA GLU A 159 -13.93 -10.26 -19.74
C GLU A 159 -14.48 -10.05 -18.33
N ASN A 160 -15.80 -10.00 -18.18
CA ASN A 160 -16.45 -9.87 -16.88
C ASN A 160 -16.23 -11.10 -16.01
N GLU A 161 -16.27 -12.30 -16.56
CA GLU A 161 -15.93 -13.53 -15.82
C GLU A 161 -14.46 -13.55 -15.41
N CYS A 162 -13.54 -13.10 -16.28
CA CYS A 162 -12.13 -12.94 -15.92
C CYS A 162 -11.94 -12.00 -14.72
N ARG A 163 -12.61 -10.83 -14.74
CA ARG A 163 -12.58 -9.87 -13.62
C ARG A 163 -13.21 -10.46 -12.34
N ARG A 164 -14.34 -11.17 -12.46
CA ARG A 164 -15.02 -11.82 -11.33
C ARG A 164 -14.12 -12.80 -10.60
N HIS A 165 -13.27 -13.52 -11.35
CA HIS A 165 -12.31 -14.47 -10.81
C HIS A 165 -10.91 -13.88 -10.57
N LYS A 166 -10.78 -12.55 -10.60
CA LYS A 166 -9.52 -11.82 -10.35
C LYS A 166 -8.37 -12.21 -11.29
N ILE A 167 -8.69 -12.67 -12.50
CA ILE A 167 -7.71 -12.72 -13.58
C ILE A 167 -7.52 -11.29 -14.04
N LEU A 168 -6.32 -10.74 -13.87
CA LEU A 168 -6.02 -9.34 -14.21
C LEU A 168 -4.86 -9.19 -15.18
N ASN A 169 -4.00 -10.21 -15.31
CA ASN A 169 -2.89 -10.21 -16.25
C ASN A 169 -3.37 -10.52 -17.67
N PRO A 170 -3.02 -9.71 -18.69
CA PRO A 170 -3.31 -9.99 -20.11
C PRO A 170 -2.93 -11.40 -20.58
N THR A 171 -1.81 -11.95 -20.09
CA THR A 171 -1.36 -13.31 -20.43
C THR A 171 -2.41 -14.33 -19.99
N ASN A 172 -2.87 -14.25 -18.75
CA ASN A 172 -3.85 -15.18 -18.19
C ASN A 172 -5.23 -15.01 -18.85
N PHE A 173 -5.60 -13.80 -19.28
CA PHE A 173 -6.80 -13.57 -20.11
C PHE A 173 -6.72 -14.36 -21.41
N ILE A 174 -5.61 -14.24 -22.13
CA ILE A 174 -5.42 -14.89 -23.43
C ILE A 174 -5.33 -16.40 -23.24
N GLU A 175 -4.61 -16.89 -22.24
CA GLU A 175 -4.53 -18.32 -21.98
C GLU A 175 -5.87 -18.92 -21.52
N ALA A 176 -6.68 -18.17 -20.78
CA ALA A 176 -8.02 -18.61 -20.38
C ALA A 176 -8.98 -18.66 -21.58
N LEU A 177 -8.83 -17.73 -22.54
CA LEU A 177 -9.71 -17.63 -23.71
C LEU A 177 -9.79 -18.95 -24.49
N ARG A 178 -8.67 -19.68 -24.64
CA ARG A 178 -8.63 -20.93 -25.42
C ARG A 178 -9.68 -21.97 -24.98
N PHE A 179 -9.98 -22.04 -23.68
CA PHE A 179 -10.92 -23.02 -23.13
C PHE A 179 -12.36 -22.75 -23.54
N PHE A 180 -12.67 -21.50 -23.91
CA PHE A 180 -14.01 -21.04 -24.26
C PHE A 180 -14.20 -20.81 -25.76
N LEU A 181 -13.29 -21.30 -26.60
CA LEU A 181 -13.42 -21.28 -28.05
C LEU A 181 -13.67 -22.70 -28.56
N SER A 182 -14.37 -22.85 -29.68
CA SER A 182 -14.65 -24.16 -30.26
C SER A 182 -14.86 -24.09 -31.77
N GLY A 183 -14.21 -25.01 -32.51
CA GLY A 183 -14.22 -25.00 -33.97
C GLY A 183 -13.38 -23.85 -34.53
N SER A 184 -13.81 -23.21 -35.62
CA SER A 184 -13.00 -22.17 -36.29
C SER A 184 -12.49 -20.97 -35.45
N PRO A 185 -13.13 -20.52 -34.33
CA PRO A 185 -12.50 -19.60 -33.39
C PRO A 185 -11.27 -20.15 -32.67
N GLU A 186 -11.17 -21.46 -32.46
CA GLU A 186 -9.98 -22.12 -31.90
C GLU A 186 -8.80 -22.05 -32.90
N ASP A 187 -9.06 -22.27 -34.19
CA ASP A 187 -8.05 -22.08 -35.24
C ASP A 187 -7.57 -20.61 -35.32
N TRP A 188 -8.49 -19.66 -35.11
CA TRP A 188 -8.16 -18.23 -35.00
C TRP A 188 -7.28 -17.97 -33.77
N TYR A 189 -7.54 -18.60 -32.64
CA TYR A 189 -6.72 -18.47 -31.44
C TYR A 189 -5.27 -18.88 -31.70
N GLU A 190 -5.06 -20.09 -32.24
CA GLU A 190 -3.72 -20.61 -32.56
C GLU A 190 -2.99 -19.73 -33.57
N SER A 191 -3.73 -19.16 -34.52
CA SER A 191 -3.17 -18.23 -35.51
C SER A 191 -2.76 -16.90 -34.90
N ASN A 192 -3.54 -16.34 -33.96
CA ASN A 192 -3.22 -15.07 -33.29
C ASN A 192 -2.12 -15.26 -32.24
N LEU A 193 -2.06 -16.42 -31.60
CA LEU A 193 -0.97 -16.74 -30.66
C LEU A 193 0.40 -16.62 -31.34
N LYS A 194 0.53 -17.08 -32.59
CA LYS A 194 1.78 -16.96 -33.37
C LYS A 194 2.04 -15.54 -33.88
N LYS A 195 1.01 -14.74 -34.13
CA LYS A 195 1.12 -13.40 -34.74
C LYS A 195 1.27 -12.27 -33.72
N ILE A 196 0.49 -12.33 -32.65
CA ILE A 196 0.34 -11.28 -31.62
C ILE A 196 1.10 -11.67 -30.35
N GLY A 197 1.14 -12.97 -30.00
CA GLY A 197 1.68 -13.43 -28.72
C GLY A 197 0.71 -13.21 -27.55
N LEU A 198 1.21 -13.38 -26.31
CA LEU A 198 0.39 -13.41 -25.08
C LEU A 198 0.32 -12.08 -24.31
N THR A 199 0.87 -10.98 -24.84
CA THR A 199 1.12 -9.78 -24.01
C THR A 199 0.05 -8.70 -24.14
N ASN A 200 -0.78 -8.72 -25.19
CA ASN A 200 -1.66 -7.60 -25.51
C ASN A 200 -3.13 -8.01 -25.72
N TRP A 201 -3.92 -8.01 -24.65
CA TRP A 201 -5.36 -8.31 -24.74
C TRP A 201 -6.13 -7.34 -25.64
N SER A 202 -5.75 -6.06 -25.71
CA SER A 202 -6.44 -5.06 -26.52
C SER A 202 -6.41 -5.42 -28.02
N GLU A 203 -5.24 -5.87 -28.49
CA GLU A 203 -5.07 -6.35 -29.86
C GLU A 203 -5.85 -7.65 -30.12
N TRP A 204 -5.88 -8.58 -29.15
CA TRP A 204 -6.68 -9.80 -29.22
C TRP A 204 -8.18 -9.49 -29.33
N ARG A 205 -8.70 -8.61 -28.46
CA ARG A 205 -10.11 -8.17 -28.48
C ARG A 205 -10.46 -7.51 -29.81
N LYS A 206 -9.59 -6.63 -30.31
CA LYS A 206 -9.79 -5.98 -31.62
C LYS A 206 -9.81 -7.01 -32.75
N SER A 207 -8.84 -7.92 -32.80
CA SER A 207 -8.79 -9.01 -33.79
C SER A 207 -10.05 -9.89 -33.74
N PHE A 208 -10.51 -10.24 -32.53
CA PHE A 208 -11.72 -11.04 -32.34
C PHE A 208 -12.94 -10.36 -32.94
N LEU A 209 -13.16 -9.08 -32.63
CA LEU A 209 -14.30 -8.32 -33.14
C LEU A 209 -14.19 -8.09 -34.66
N THR A 210 -13.01 -7.78 -35.18
CA THR A 210 -12.82 -7.62 -36.64
C THR A 210 -13.13 -8.90 -37.41
N ILE A 211 -12.79 -10.08 -36.87
CA ILE A 211 -13.00 -11.35 -37.57
C ILE A 211 -14.42 -11.89 -37.41
N PHE A 212 -15.01 -11.74 -36.22
CA PHE A 212 -16.28 -12.39 -35.89
C PHE A 212 -17.47 -11.43 -35.83
N ALA A 213 -17.29 -10.16 -35.45
CA ALA A 213 -18.40 -9.18 -35.40
C ALA A 213 -18.68 -8.54 -36.77
N ASP A 214 -17.68 -8.47 -37.64
CA ASP A 214 -17.77 -7.80 -38.95
C ASP A 214 -18.35 -8.69 -40.08
N ARG A 215 -18.89 -9.87 -39.73
CA ARG A 215 -19.66 -10.72 -40.63
C ARG A 215 -21.10 -10.85 -40.12
N GLY A 216 -21.85 -9.76 -40.28
CA GLY A 216 -23.31 -9.79 -40.37
C GLY A 216 -23.76 -10.22 -41.76
#